data_AF-A0A2R6R0P3-F1
#
_entry.id   AF-A0A2R6R0P3-F1
#
_cell.length_a   1.000
_cell.length_b   1.000
_cell.length_c   1.000
_cell.angle_alpha   90.00
_cell.angle_beta   90.00
_cell.angle_gamma   90.00
#
_symmetry.space_group_name_H-M   'P 1'
#
loop_
_entity.id
_entity.type
_entity.pdbx_description
1 polymer ?
#
loop_
_entity_poly.entity_id
_entity_poly.type
_entity_poly.pdbx_seq_one_letter_code
_entity_poly.pdbx_strand_id
1 'polypeptide(L)'
;MGVDARQVLAGFLTVTMFVMLGNMIKRDHFDSVEANNSGEPSSHYDHVKTSEHAVTRATMRNGPWKENGLALNPCWTKPASEEALKSDGFVTFSLTNGPEYHVSQIADAVVVARNLAATLVLPDIRGSKPGDKRNFGDVYDLEKFVKSLDGVVRVAKHQPAEVSARNLAVVRVPNRVTENHIAEHIEPIFRGKGNIRLATYFPSVNMRQTKQESDIDSVACLAMFGTLELQPEVHEVVDSIIERLRTLGRKSDGQFIAVDLRVEMLEKKGCQGSGATGTKSCFSPEEIALFLRKIGFDKDTTIYLTQSRWDSSLDALKDFFPRTYTKEGIMPVEKKEKYLNSETSEFEKVIDFYICSQSDVFVPAISGLFYANVAGKRIASGRTQILVPANVPGSASAADFISPYVSKKNHLAYSCFC
;
A
#
# COMPACT_ATOMS: atom_id res chain seq x y z
N MET A 1 27.42 -13.07 -55.93
CA MET A 1 27.47 -12.01 -54.90
C MET A 1 28.57 -12.37 -53.93
N GLY A 2 29.77 -11.79 -54.10
CA GLY A 2 30.89 -12.01 -53.18
C GLY A 2 30.81 -10.98 -52.04
N VAL A 3 30.80 -11.45 -50.79
CA VAL A 3 30.85 -10.57 -49.62
C VAL A 3 32.24 -9.93 -49.56
N ASP A 4 32.29 -8.61 -49.45
CA ASP A 4 33.54 -7.85 -49.37
C ASP A 4 34.29 -8.23 -48.09
N ALA A 5 35.51 -8.75 -48.23
CA ALA A 5 36.36 -9.18 -47.13
C ALA A 5 36.62 -8.06 -46.11
N ARG A 6 36.54 -6.78 -46.52
CA ARG A 6 36.67 -5.63 -45.62
C ARG A 6 35.48 -5.49 -44.68
N GLN A 7 34.28 -5.83 -45.16
CA GLN A 7 33.04 -5.79 -44.36
C GLN A 7 33.01 -6.91 -43.33
N VAL A 8 33.53 -8.10 -43.69
CA VAL A 8 33.69 -9.22 -42.76
C VAL A 8 34.72 -8.88 -41.67
N LEU A 9 35.85 -8.27 -42.05
CA LEU A 9 36.88 -7.86 -41.10
C LEU A 9 36.38 -6.77 -40.14
N ALA A 10 35.59 -5.79 -40.63
CA ALA A 10 34.96 -4.78 -39.80
C ALA A 10 33.94 -5.39 -38.81
N GLY A 11 33.18 -6.40 -39.25
CA GLY A 11 32.29 -7.17 -38.37
C GLY A 11 33.05 -7.90 -37.26
N PHE A 12 34.17 -8.55 -37.58
CA PHE A 12 35.00 -9.21 -36.57
C PHE A 12 35.63 -8.22 -35.58
N LEU A 13 36.13 -7.08 -36.05
CA LEU A 13 36.72 -6.06 -35.18
C LEU A 13 35.69 -5.44 -34.23
N THR A 14 34.47 -5.19 -34.70
CA THR A 14 33.40 -4.67 -33.84
C THR A 14 32.97 -5.69 -32.78
N VAL A 15 32.77 -6.96 -33.15
CA VAL A 15 32.43 -8.02 -32.18
C VAL A 15 33.53 -8.23 -31.14
N THR A 16 34.81 -8.26 -31.55
CA THR A 16 35.93 -8.39 -30.60
C THR A 16 36.03 -7.20 -29.65
N MET A 17 35.73 -5.98 -30.11
CA MET A 17 35.69 -4.79 -29.25
C MET A 17 34.56 -4.89 -28.20
N PHE A 18 33.37 -5.38 -28.58
CA PHE A 18 32.27 -5.61 -27.63
C PHE A 18 32.56 -6.74 -26.63
N VAL A 19 33.26 -7.81 -27.07
CA VAL A 19 33.67 -8.91 -26.18
C VAL A 19 34.73 -8.43 -25.18
N MET A 20 35.71 -7.62 -25.61
CA MET A 20 36.70 -7.04 -24.70
C MET A 20 36.05 -6.08 -23.70
N LEU A 21 35.10 -5.24 -24.14
CA LEU A 21 34.34 -4.35 -23.25
C LEU A 21 33.49 -5.14 -22.24
N GLY A 22 32.85 -6.23 -22.66
CA GLY A 22 32.12 -7.15 -21.78
C GLY A 22 33.02 -7.83 -20.75
N ASN A 23 34.23 -8.24 -21.13
CA ASN A 23 35.19 -8.85 -20.22
C ASN A 23 35.76 -7.84 -19.20
N MET A 24 35.95 -6.57 -19.58
CA MET A 24 36.34 -5.51 -18.65
C MET A 24 35.23 -5.23 -17.63
N ILE A 25 33.97 -5.13 -18.07
CA ILE A 25 32.81 -4.93 -17.17
C ILE A 25 32.63 -6.12 -16.21
N LYS A 26 32.83 -7.36 -16.68
CA LYS A 26 32.73 -8.55 -15.84
C LYS A 26 33.79 -8.55 -14.73
N ARG A 27 35.03 -8.19 -15.07
CA ARG A 27 36.17 -8.22 -14.15
C ARG A 27 36.11 -7.11 -13.09
N ASP A 28 35.54 -5.95 -13.41
CA ASP A 28 35.43 -4.82 -12.47
C ASP A 28 34.18 -4.88 -11.56
N HIS A 29 33.16 -5.69 -11.91
CA HIS A 29 31.89 -5.73 -11.16
C HIS A 29 31.49 -7.08 -10.56
N PHE A 30 32.02 -8.21 -11.02
CA PHE A 30 31.47 -9.52 -10.64
C PHE A 30 32.47 -10.52 -10.04
N ASP A 31 33.76 -10.45 -10.37
CA ASP A 31 34.74 -11.42 -9.87
C ASP A 31 35.74 -10.77 -8.89
N SER A 32 35.29 -10.53 -7.66
CA SER A 32 36.19 -10.39 -6.52
C SER A 32 35.57 -11.04 -5.28
N VAL A 33 36.08 -12.23 -4.95
CA VAL A 33 36.18 -12.90 -3.64
C VAL A 33 36.01 -14.41 -3.88
N GLU A 34 37.09 -15.04 -4.32
CA GLU A 34 37.38 -16.44 -3.95
C GLU A 34 38.80 -16.46 -3.40
N ALA A 35 38.89 -16.44 -2.07
CA ALA A 35 40.08 -16.83 -1.34
C ALA A 35 39.67 -17.42 0.02
N ASN A 36 39.73 -18.75 0.07
CA ASN A 36 39.98 -19.64 1.21
C ASN A 36 39.41 -19.28 2.59
N ASN A 37 38.64 -20.22 3.16
CA ASN A 37 38.94 -20.74 4.51
C ASN A 37 38.27 -22.09 4.77
N SER A 38 39.12 -23.11 4.89
CA SER A 38 38.87 -24.40 5.54
C SER A 38 38.98 -24.25 7.07
N GLY A 39 38.05 -24.80 7.84
CA GLY A 39 38.27 -25.09 9.27
C GLY A 39 37.03 -25.00 10.17
N GLU A 40 36.37 -26.13 10.37
CA GLU A 40 35.77 -26.52 11.67
C GLU A 40 36.86 -27.26 12.50
N PRO A 41 36.79 -27.45 13.85
CA PRO A 41 35.58 -27.90 14.56
C PRO A 41 35.36 -27.48 16.06
N SER A 42 34.13 -27.75 16.51
CA SER A 42 33.68 -28.29 17.82
C SER A 42 34.00 -27.58 19.16
N SER A 43 32.96 -27.38 19.99
CA SER A 43 32.84 -28.08 21.29
C SER A 43 31.46 -27.90 21.97
N HIS A 44 31.02 -28.99 22.60
CA HIS A 44 29.78 -29.27 23.32
C HIS A 44 29.71 -28.71 24.76
N TYR A 45 28.52 -28.87 25.37
CA TYR A 45 28.09 -28.76 26.80
C TYR A 45 27.52 -27.38 27.22
N ASP A 46 26.43 -27.25 27.98
CA ASP A 46 25.59 -28.21 28.69
C ASP A 46 24.19 -27.66 28.98
N HIS A 47 23.28 -28.56 29.34
CA HIS A 47 21.85 -28.37 29.52
C HIS A 47 21.51 -27.86 30.96
N VAL A 48 20.84 -26.71 31.11
CA VAL A 48 20.09 -26.37 32.35
C VAL A 48 18.73 -25.77 31.99
N LYS A 49 17.68 -26.44 32.44
CA LYS A 49 16.28 -25.99 32.39
C LYS A 49 16.01 -25.09 33.60
N THR A 50 15.49 -23.88 33.35
CA THR A 50 14.66 -23.16 34.31
C THR A 50 13.56 -22.42 33.58
N SER A 51 12.33 -22.59 34.02
CA SER A 51 11.13 -21.99 33.44
C SER A 51 10.92 -20.54 33.89
N GLU A 52 10.12 -19.86 33.09
CA GLU A 52 9.28 -18.69 33.38
C GLU A 52 9.80 -17.27 33.10
N HIS A 53 8.93 -16.57 32.34
CA HIS A 53 8.86 -15.15 32.00
C HIS A 53 9.58 -14.75 30.70
N ALA A 54 8.91 -15.04 29.58
CA ALA A 54 9.24 -14.52 28.26
C ALA A 54 8.98 -13.00 28.20
N VAL A 55 9.90 -12.23 28.77
CA VAL A 55 10.20 -10.87 28.31
C VAL A 55 11.24 -11.06 27.21
N THR A 56 10.81 -11.10 25.95
CA THR A 56 11.72 -11.15 24.81
C THR A 56 12.45 -9.81 24.73
N ARG A 57 13.57 -9.72 25.45
CA ARG A 57 14.59 -8.70 25.30
C ARG A 57 15.22 -8.94 23.92
N ALA A 58 14.66 -8.29 22.89
CA ALA A 58 15.16 -8.36 21.53
C ALA A 58 16.65 -8.02 21.55
N THR A 59 17.48 -8.99 21.16
CA THR A 59 18.89 -8.79 20.87
C THR A 59 18.98 -7.77 19.74
N MET A 60 19.42 -6.56 20.08
CA MET A 60 19.65 -5.48 19.11
C MET A 60 20.75 -5.91 18.14
N ARG A 61 20.37 -6.26 16.92
CA ARG A 61 21.28 -6.20 15.77
C ARG A 61 21.42 -4.71 15.45
N ASN A 62 22.59 -4.12 15.72
CA ASN A 62 22.87 -2.68 15.65
C ASN A 62 22.63 -2.09 14.24
N GLY A 63 21.40 -1.73 13.92
CA GLY A 63 21.01 -1.05 12.67
C GLY A 63 19.58 -0.49 12.77
N PRO A 64 19.18 0.42 11.86
CA PRO A 64 17.85 1.04 11.88
C PRO A 64 16.74 0.06 11.47
N TRP A 65 17.10 -1.10 10.94
CA TRP A 65 16.19 -2.15 10.48
C TRP A 65 15.62 -2.94 11.66
N LYS A 66 14.32 -3.19 11.64
CA LYS A 66 13.64 -4.04 12.61
C LYS A 66 13.06 -5.26 11.91
N GLU A 67 13.12 -6.41 12.57
CA GLU A 67 12.43 -7.59 12.10
C GLU A 67 10.91 -7.37 12.07
N ASN A 68 10.26 -7.99 11.09
CA ASN A 68 8.81 -7.98 11.00
C ASN A 68 8.21 -8.69 12.23
N GLY A 69 7.09 -8.17 12.71
CA GLY A 69 6.28 -8.88 13.68
C GLY A 69 5.58 -10.09 13.03
N LEU A 70 4.96 -10.91 13.86
CA LEU A 70 4.08 -11.97 13.37
C LEU A 70 2.91 -11.35 12.59
N ALA A 71 2.56 -11.96 11.45
CA ALA A 71 1.32 -11.66 10.77
C ALA A 71 0.16 -11.99 11.71
N LEU A 72 -0.83 -11.09 11.74
CA LEU A 72 -2.02 -11.26 12.56
C LEU A 72 -3.09 -11.97 11.74
N ASN A 73 -3.89 -12.81 12.39
CA ASN A 73 -5.02 -13.47 11.76
C ASN A 73 -6.25 -12.55 11.80
N PRO A 74 -7.13 -12.64 10.80
CA PRO A 74 -8.46 -12.05 10.88
C PRO A 74 -9.23 -12.53 12.12
N CYS A 75 -9.80 -11.60 12.91
CA CYS A 75 -10.72 -11.96 14.00
C CYS A 75 -12.19 -11.85 13.61
N TRP A 76 -12.49 -11.26 12.45
CA TRP A 76 -13.87 -11.15 11.99
C TRP A 76 -14.40 -12.54 11.64
N THR A 77 -15.54 -12.88 12.22
CA THR A 77 -16.31 -14.04 11.79
C THR A 77 -17.15 -13.63 10.60
N LYS A 78 -17.28 -14.50 9.60
CA LYS A 78 -18.35 -14.33 8.62
C LYS A 78 -19.67 -14.43 9.40
N PRO A 79 -20.46 -13.35 9.46
CA PRO A 79 -21.72 -13.40 10.19
C PRO A 79 -22.59 -14.53 9.63
N ALA A 80 -23.36 -15.20 10.50
CA ALA A 80 -24.30 -16.20 10.04
C ALA A 80 -25.24 -15.56 9.00
N SER A 81 -25.44 -16.27 7.88
CA SER A 81 -26.45 -15.90 6.90
C SER A 81 -27.81 -16.00 7.57
N GLU A 82 -28.29 -14.92 8.18
CA GLU A 82 -29.68 -14.87 8.60
C GLU A 82 -30.53 -14.97 7.34
N GLU A 83 -31.51 -15.88 7.35
CA GLU A 83 -32.59 -15.94 6.36
C GLU A 83 -33.54 -14.73 6.51
N ALA A 84 -32.96 -13.54 6.73
CA ALA A 84 -33.64 -12.29 6.98
C ALA A 84 -34.35 -11.80 5.71
N LEU A 85 -35.52 -11.19 5.93
CA LEU A 85 -36.43 -10.63 4.94
C LEU A 85 -35.67 -9.95 3.79
N LYS A 86 -35.76 -10.58 2.62
CA LYS A 86 -35.04 -10.18 1.42
C LYS A 86 -35.67 -8.91 0.85
N SER A 87 -34.85 -7.90 0.61
CA SER A 87 -35.25 -6.77 -0.24
C SER A 87 -34.90 -7.08 -1.70
N ASP A 88 -35.77 -6.71 -2.63
CA ASP A 88 -35.47 -6.70 -4.07
C ASP A 88 -34.66 -5.45 -4.49
N GLY A 89 -34.30 -4.60 -3.52
CA GLY A 89 -33.59 -3.35 -3.74
C GLY A 89 -32.08 -3.48 -3.93
N PHE A 90 -31.50 -2.47 -4.60
CA PHE A 90 -30.08 -2.40 -4.94
C PHE A 90 -29.38 -1.19 -4.31
N VAL A 91 -28.14 -1.43 -3.86
CA VAL A 91 -27.19 -0.41 -3.43
C VAL A 91 -26.12 -0.29 -4.50
N THR A 92 -26.01 0.90 -5.09
CA THR A 92 -25.00 1.23 -6.11
C THR A 92 -24.05 2.30 -5.57
N PHE A 93 -22.82 2.35 -6.07
CA PHE A 93 -21.85 3.37 -5.71
C PHE A 93 -20.75 3.45 -6.77
N SER A 94 -19.88 4.46 -6.65
CA SER A 94 -18.64 4.53 -7.42
C SER A 94 -17.48 4.77 -6.49
N LEU A 95 -16.34 4.20 -6.87
CA LEU A 95 -15.07 4.47 -6.22
C LEU A 95 -14.48 5.78 -6.75
N THR A 96 -13.92 6.58 -5.85
CA THR A 96 -13.17 7.78 -6.21
C THR A 96 -11.70 7.44 -6.41
N ASN A 97 -11.03 8.13 -7.32
CA ASN A 97 -9.62 7.89 -7.66
C ASN A 97 -8.70 7.81 -6.43
N GLY A 98 -8.03 6.67 -6.26
CA GLY A 98 -7.09 6.39 -5.18
C GLY A 98 -7.49 5.18 -4.31
N PRO A 99 -6.61 4.17 -4.16
CA PRO A 99 -6.92 2.93 -3.44
C PRO A 99 -7.25 3.14 -1.96
N GLU A 100 -6.75 4.22 -1.33
CA GLU A 100 -7.06 4.56 0.05
C GLU A 100 -8.55 4.91 0.26
N TYR A 101 -9.21 5.42 -0.79
CA TYR A 101 -10.64 5.66 -0.79
C TYR A 101 -11.42 4.39 -1.08
N HIS A 102 -10.91 3.54 -1.98
CA HIS A 102 -11.58 2.30 -2.38
C HIS A 102 -11.88 1.39 -1.19
N VAL A 103 -10.86 1.16 -0.36
CA VAL A 103 -10.94 0.38 0.88
C VAL A 103 -12.07 0.87 1.79
N SER A 104 -12.14 2.19 1.97
CA SER A 104 -13.11 2.85 2.84
C SER A 104 -14.54 2.82 2.28
N GLN A 105 -14.69 3.16 0.99
CA GLN A 105 -15.99 3.23 0.32
C GLN A 105 -16.64 1.86 0.18
N ILE A 106 -15.86 0.81 -0.05
CA ILE A 106 -16.34 -0.58 -0.07
C ILE A 106 -16.81 -0.99 1.32
N ALA A 107 -16.06 -0.69 2.38
CA ALA A 107 -16.48 -0.99 3.74
C ALA A 107 -17.84 -0.36 4.07
N ASP A 108 -17.99 0.94 3.79
CA ASP A 108 -19.26 1.64 4.04
C ASP A 108 -20.41 1.07 3.18
N ALA A 109 -20.15 0.75 1.90
CA ALA A 109 -21.17 0.22 1.01
C ALA A 109 -21.62 -1.19 1.38
N VAL A 110 -20.71 -2.06 1.82
CA VAL A 110 -21.02 -3.42 2.27
C VAL A 110 -21.83 -3.37 3.57
N VAL A 111 -21.44 -2.53 4.53
CA VAL A 111 -22.21 -2.33 5.77
C VAL A 111 -23.63 -1.85 5.45
N VAL A 112 -23.78 -0.79 4.66
CA VAL A 112 -25.11 -0.28 4.25
C VAL A 112 -25.94 -1.36 3.55
N ALA A 113 -25.36 -2.08 2.59
CA ALA A 113 -26.09 -3.12 1.86
C ALA A 113 -26.52 -4.28 2.77
N ARG A 114 -25.68 -4.68 3.73
CA ARG A 114 -26.03 -5.73 4.72
C ARG A 114 -27.19 -5.28 5.61
N ASN A 115 -27.09 -4.10 6.22
CA ASN A 115 -28.11 -3.58 7.12
C ASN A 115 -29.47 -3.37 6.44
N LEU A 116 -29.48 -3.11 5.13
CA LEU A 116 -30.71 -2.94 4.34
C LEU A 116 -31.22 -4.24 3.69
N ALA A 117 -30.54 -5.37 3.90
CA ALA A 117 -30.76 -6.65 3.19
C ALA A 117 -30.80 -6.48 1.64
N ALA A 118 -30.03 -5.52 1.13
CA ALA A 118 -30.01 -5.12 -0.27
C ALA A 118 -28.95 -5.86 -1.08
N THR A 119 -29.11 -5.89 -2.41
CA THR A 119 -28.06 -6.39 -3.30
C THR A 119 -27.04 -5.28 -3.59
N LEU A 120 -25.76 -5.54 -3.32
CA LEU A 120 -24.67 -4.64 -3.65
C LEU A 120 -24.29 -4.79 -5.13
N VAL A 121 -24.25 -3.69 -5.87
CA VAL A 121 -23.80 -3.70 -7.27
C VAL A 121 -22.31 -3.38 -7.33
N LEU A 122 -21.55 -4.12 -8.15
CA LEU A 122 -20.13 -3.84 -8.38
C LEU A 122 -19.93 -2.38 -8.84
N PRO A 123 -18.99 -1.63 -8.24
CA PRO A 123 -18.82 -0.22 -8.57
C PRO A 123 -18.01 -0.04 -9.87
N ASP A 124 -18.08 1.16 -10.43
CA ASP A 124 -17.07 1.71 -11.32
C ASP A 124 -16.03 2.54 -10.53
N ILE A 125 -14.81 2.68 -11.06
CA ILE A 125 -13.80 3.60 -10.52
C ILE A 125 -13.82 4.89 -11.34
N ARG A 126 -14.05 6.02 -10.69
CA ARG A 126 -14.08 7.34 -11.34
C ARG A 126 -12.67 7.87 -11.56
N GLY A 127 -12.42 8.36 -12.77
CA GLY A 127 -11.19 9.07 -13.10
C GLY A 127 -11.22 10.54 -12.69
N SER A 128 -10.15 11.26 -13.08
CA SER A 128 -9.95 12.66 -12.72
C SER A 128 -10.80 13.64 -13.53
N LYS A 129 -11.30 13.21 -14.70
CA LYS A 129 -12.14 14.01 -15.60
C LYS A 129 -13.61 13.56 -15.51
N PRO A 130 -14.59 14.47 -15.63
CA PRO A 130 -15.99 14.08 -15.71
C PRO A 130 -16.24 13.08 -16.85
N GLY A 131 -16.91 11.96 -16.53
CA GLY A 131 -17.20 10.89 -17.50
C GLY A 131 -16.12 9.80 -17.60
N ASP A 132 -14.92 10.05 -17.07
CA ASP A 132 -13.85 9.05 -17.00
C ASP A 132 -14.20 7.98 -15.97
N LYS A 133 -14.24 6.73 -16.42
CA LYS A 133 -14.68 5.57 -15.64
C LYS A 133 -13.87 4.35 -16.04
N ARG A 134 -13.55 3.51 -15.05
CA ARG A 134 -12.84 2.23 -15.22
C ARG A 134 -13.67 1.11 -14.63
N ASN A 135 -13.47 -0.08 -15.18
CA ASN A 135 -14.09 -1.25 -14.59
C ASN A 135 -13.33 -1.61 -13.31
N PHE A 136 -14.08 -1.99 -12.27
CA PHE A 136 -13.50 -2.47 -11.03
C PHE A 136 -12.56 -3.67 -11.26
N GLY A 137 -12.91 -4.54 -12.22
CA GLY A 137 -12.11 -5.69 -12.63
C GLY A 137 -10.78 -5.34 -13.30
N ASP A 138 -10.60 -4.11 -13.78
CA ASP A 138 -9.32 -3.67 -14.35
C ASP A 138 -8.25 -3.47 -13.26
N VAL A 139 -8.65 -3.42 -11.99
CA VAL A 139 -7.74 -3.20 -10.85
C VAL A 139 -7.80 -4.37 -9.86
N TYR A 140 -9.00 -4.86 -9.56
CA TYR A 140 -9.24 -5.84 -8.51
C TYR A 140 -9.80 -7.15 -9.03
N ASP A 141 -9.49 -8.23 -8.33
CA ASP A 141 -9.97 -9.57 -8.63
C ASP A 141 -11.47 -9.69 -8.29
N LEU A 142 -12.31 -9.72 -9.34
CA LEU A 142 -13.77 -9.79 -9.22
C LEU A 142 -14.24 -11.06 -8.52
N GLU A 143 -13.59 -12.19 -8.79
CA GLU A 143 -14.02 -13.49 -8.26
C GLU A 143 -13.73 -13.57 -6.77
N LYS A 144 -12.53 -13.13 -6.35
CA LYS A 144 -12.18 -13.06 -4.93
C LYS A 144 -13.04 -12.04 -4.19
N PHE A 145 -13.34 -10.89 -4.80
CA PHE A 145 -14.25 -9.91 -4.20
C PHE A 145 -15.63 -10.53 -3.93
N VAL A 146 -16.27 -11.13 -4.93
CA VAL A 146 -17.60 -11.77 -4.77
C VAL A 146 -17.55 -12.90 -3.75
N LYS A 147 -16.53 -13.77 -3.81
CA LYS A 147 -16.35 -14.88 -2.88
C LYS A 147 -16.14 -14.44 -1.43
N SER A 148 -15.42 -13.33 -1.23
CA SER A 148 -15.16 -12.79 0.11
C SER A 148 -16.47 -12.34 0.80
N LEU A 149 -17.42 -11.83 0.04
CA LEU A 149 -18.73 -11.35 0.51
C LEU A 149 -19.83 -12.41 0.51
N ASP A 150 -19.54 -13.62 0.03
CA ASP A 150 -20.49 -14.74 0.08
C ASP A 150 -20.92 -15.05 1.52
N GLY A 151 -22.24 -15.15 1.70
CA GLY A 151 -22.90 -15.25 3.00
C GLY A 151 -23.07 -13.93 3.78
N VAL A 152 -22.51 -12.82 3.28
CA VAL A 152 -22.56 -11.51 3.96
C VAL A 152 -23.49 -10.55 3.24
N VAL A 153 -23.27 -10.35 1.94
CA VAL A 153 -24.10 -9.49 1.07
C VAL A 153 -24.15 -10.10 -0.33
N ARG A 154 -25.33 -10.07 -0.97
CA ARG A 154 -25.46 -10.46 -2.38
C ARG A 154 -24.76 -9.45 -3.28
N VAL A 155 -23.96 -9.93 -4.21
CA VAL A 155 -23.25 -9.07 -5.17
C VAL A 155 -23.77 -9.29 -6.58
N ALA A 156 -24.23 -8.21 -7.22
CA ALA A 156 -24.60 -8.20 -8.63
C ALA A 156 -23.48 -7.56 -9.47
N LYS A 157 -23.10 -8.22 -10.58
CA LYS A 157 -22.08 -7.71 -11.50
C LYS A 157 -22.52 -6.44 -12.23
N HIS A 158 -23.80 -6.38 -12.56
CA HIS A 158 -24.41 -5.26 -13.27
C HIS A 158 -25.70 -4.84 -12.56
N GLN A 159 -26.01 -3.56 -12.67
CA GLN A 159 -27.30 -3.03 -12.26
C GLN A 159 -28.40 -3.62 -13.18
N PRO A 160 -29.51 -4.15 -12.63
CA PRO A 160 -30.61 -4.65 -13.46
C PRO A 160 -31.19 -3.54 -14.34
N ALA A 161 -31.64 -3.90 -15.54
CA ALA A 161 -32.17 -2.95 -16.53
C ALA A 161 -33.44 -2.22 -16.03
N GLU A 162 -34.17 -2.85 -15.12
CA GLU A 162 -35.38 -2.35 -14.49
C GLU A 162 -35.10 -1.19 -13.51
N VAL A 163 -33.87 -1.11 -12.99
CA VAL A 163 -33.43 -0.01 -12.12
C VAL A 163 -32.99 1.16 -13.01
N SER A 164 -33.94 2.03 -13.39
CA SER A 164 -33.61 3.23 -14.16
C SER A 164 -32.88 4.29 -13.31
N ALA A 165 -32.02 5.10 -13.93
CA ALA A 165 -31.35 6.23 -13.26
C ALA A 165 -32.32 7.25 -12.62
N ARG A 166 -33.60 7.26 -13.03
CA ARG A 166 -34.65 8.12 -12.45
C ARG A 166 -35.16 7.63 -11.10
N ASN A 167 -34.91 6.37 -10.74
CA ASN A 167 -35.36 5.74 -9.49
C ASN A 167 -34.23 5.61 -8.44
N LEU A 168 -33.03 6.13 -8.71
CA LEU A 168 -31.90 6.09 -7.78
C LEU A 168 -31.83 7.38 -6.95
N ALA A 169 -32.16 7.29 -5.67
CA ALA A 169 -31.87 8.39 -4.74
C ALA A 169 -30.38 8.40 -4.40
N VAL A 170 -29.72 9.55 -4.60
CA VAL A 170 -28.33 9.73 -4.18
C VAL A 170 -28.30 10.03 -2.69
N VAL A 171 -27.67 9.15 -1.91
CA VAL A 171 -27.56 9.25 -0.46
C VAL A 171 -26.12 9.53 -0.07
N ARG A 172 -25.90 10.60 0.69
CA ARG A 172 -24.58 10.93 1.22
C ARG A 172 -24.29 10.06 2.44
N VAL A 173 -23.14 9.40 2.45
CA VAL A 173 -22.74 8.49 3.53
C VAL A 173 -21.42 8.97 4.13
N PRO A 174 -21.30 9.17 5.46
CA PRO A 174 -20.02 9.47 6.07
C PRO A 174 -19.12 8.24 6.00
N ASN A 175 -17.81 8.44 5.87
CA ASN A 175 -16.87 7.36 6.08
C ASN A 175 -16.97 6.80 7.51
N ARG A 176 -16.93 5.46 7.63
CA ARG A 176 -17.21 4.71 8.86
C ARG A 176 -18.64 4.91 9.33
N VAL A 177 -19.57 4.62 8.42
CA VAL A 177 -21.01 4.70 8.69
C VAL A 177 -21.40 3.82 9.88
N THR A 178 -22.31 4.31 10.72
CA THR A 178 -22.82 3.59 11.91
C THR A 178 -24.22 3.06 11.67
N GLU A 179 -24.63 2.04 12.42
CA GLU A 179 -26.01 1.48 12.38
C GLU A 179 -27.06 2.57 12.60
N ASN A 180 -26.88 3.42 13.61
CA ASN A 180 -27.81 4.51 13.90
C ASN A 180 -27.95 5.45 12.70
N HIS A 181 -26.83 5.78 12.04
CA HIS A 181 -26.89 6.63 10.86
C HIS A 181 -27.65 5.96 9.71
N ILE A 182 -27.48 4.65 9.52
CA ILE A 182 -28.21 3.87 8.52
C ILE A 182 -29.71 3.88 8.84
N ALA A 183 -30.10 3.50 10.05
CA ALA A 183 -31.50 3.41 10.47
C ALA A 183 -32.22 4.76 10.42
N GLU A 184 -31.56 5.84 10.84
CA GLU A 184 -32.18 7.18 10.91
C GLU A 184 -32.23 7.89 9.55
N HIS A 185 -31.20 7.73 8.70
CA HIS A 185 -31.02 8.60 7.52
C HIS A 185 -31.06 7.86 6.18
N ILE A 186 -30.72 6.57 6.14
CA ILE A 186 -30.57 5.81 4.88
C ILE A 186 -31.77 4.87 4.67
N GLU A 187 -32.13 4.11 5.70
CA GLU A 187 -33.21 3.13 5.63
C GLU A 187 -34.58 3.72 5.24
N PRO A 188 -35.01 4.89 5.74
CA PRO A 188 -36.28 5.49 5.32
C PRO A 188 -36.30 5.82 3.83
N ILE A 189 -35.17 6.29 3.29
CA ILE A 189 -35.02 6.60 1.86
C ILE A 189 -35.07 5.30 1.05
N PHE A 190 -34.36 4.27 1.49
CA PHE A 190 -34.32 2.96 0.83
C PHE A 190 -35.71 2.31 0.80
N ARG A 191 -36.45 2.29 1.92
CA ARG A 191 -37.82 1.75 1.97
C ARG A 191 -38.78 2.47 1.02
N GLY A 192 -38.61 3.78 0.82
CA GLY A 192 -39.44 4.57 -0.08
C GLY A 192 -39.06 4.48 -1.57
N LYS A 193 -37.79 4.18 -1.90
CA LYS A 193 -37.27 4.20 -3.28
C LYS A 193 -36.91 2.82 -3.84
N GLY A 194 -36.68 1.85 -2.97
CA GLY A 194 -36.15 0.52 -3.30
C GLY A 194 -34.68 0.51 -3.70
N ASN A 195 -34.18 1.56 -4.36
CA ASN A 195 -32.81 1.61 -4.89
C ASN A 195 -32.12 2.91 -4.52
N ILE A 196 -30.87 2.82 -4.07
CA ILE A 196 -30.07 3.98 -3.67
C ILE A 196 -28.68 3.96 -4.30
N ARG A 197 -28.14 5.16 -4.49
CA ARG A 197 -26.75 5.38 -4.90
C ARG A 197 -25.98 6.07 -3.79
N LEU A 198 -24.96 5.42 -3.26
CA LEU A 198 -24.15 5.99 -2.20
C LEU A 198 -23.13 6.98 -2.76
N ALA A 199 -22.96 8.09 -2.05
CA ALA A 199 -21.93 9.08 -2.26
C ALA A 199 -21.17 9.29 -0.95
N THR A 200 -20.09 8.53 -0.76
CA THR A 200 -19.27 8.61 0.45
C THR A 200 -18.54 9.95 0.52
N TYR A 201 -18.51 10.55 1.69
CA TYR A 201 -17.67 11.71 2.00
C TYR A 201 -16.81 11.42 3.23
N PHE A 202 -15.66 12.08 3.33
CA PHE A 202 -14.66 11.81 4.35
C PHE A 202 -14.60 13.00 5.33
N PRO A 203 -15.43 13.01 6.39
CA PRO A 203 -15.40 14.08 7.38
C PRO A 203 -14.10 14.09 8.20
N SER A 204 -13.44 12.94 8.29
CA SER A 204 -12.14 12.77 8.94
C SER A 204 -11.35 11.67 8.22
N VAL A 205 -10.03 11.77 8.24
CA VAL A 205 -9.11 10.74 7.73
C VAL A 205 -8.56 9.84 8.84
N ASN A 206 -9.13 9.93 10.05
CA ASN A 206 -8.62 9.24 11.22
C ASN A 206 -9.15 7.79 11.32
N MET A 207 -8.26 6.82 11.10
CA MET A 207 -8.54 5.39 11.26
C MET A 207 -8.24 4.87 12.68
N ARG A 208 -8.44 5.68 13.73
CA ARG A 208 -8.29 5.21 15.11
C ARG A 208 -9.46 4.31 15.52
N GLN A 209 -9.17 3.24 16.25
CA GLN A 209 -10.19 2.37 16.80
C GLN A 209 -11.12 3.12 17.77
N THR A 210 -12.39 2.74 17.76
CA THR A 210 -13.42 3.19 18.70
C THR A 210 -13.54 2.14 19.82
N LYS A 211 -13.90 2.54 21.04
CA LYS A 211 -13.89 1.65 22.23
C LYS A 211 -15.00 0.59 22.24
N GLN A 212 -15.84 0.53 21.22
CA GLN A 212 -17.05 -0.31 21.20
C GLN A 212 -16.95 -1.25 20.01
N GLU A 213 -16.95 -2.57 20.29
CA GLU A 213 -17.01 -3.65 19.30
C GLU A 213 -18.47 -4.04 19.08
N SER A 214 -18.87 -4.18 17.82
CA SER A 214 -20.23 -4.52 17.36
C SER A 214 -20.16 -5.49 16.16
N ASP A 215 -21.27 -6.15 15.80
CA ASP A 215 -21.31 -7.02 14.60
C ASP A 215 -21.05 -6.22 13.29
N ILE A 216 -21.40 -4.92 13.27
CA ILE A 216 -21.00 -4.00 12.20
C ILE A 216 -19.48 -3.97 12.04
N ASP A 217 -18.75 -3.97 13.15
CA ASP A 217 -17.30 -3.89 13.11
C ASP A 217 -16.71 -5.13 12.46
N SER A 218 -17.30 -6.32 12.66
CA SER A 218 -16.90 -7.55 11.95
C SER A 218 -17.08 -7.42 10.43
N VAL A 219 -18.22 -6.92 9.97
CA VAL A 219 -18.48 -6.69 8.53
C VAL A 219 -17.56 -5.63 7.97
N ALA A 220 -17.39 -4.52 8.69
CA ALA A 220 -16.53 -3.43 8.27
C ALA A 220 -15.08 -3.91 8.17
N CYS A 221 -14.60 -4.72 9.13
CA CYS A 221 -13.29 -5.35 9.10
C CYS A 221 -13.14 -6.29 7.90
N LEU A 222 -14.09 -7.21 7.67
CA LEU A 222 -14.09 -8.08 6.49
C LEU A 222 -14.06 -7.26 5.21
N ALA A 223 -14.93 -6.26 5.09
CA ALA A 223 -15.05 -5.45 3.89
C ALA A 223 -13.79 -4.63 3.63
N MET A 224 -13.19 -4.06 4.67
CA MET A 224 -12.00 -3.23 4.59
C MET A 224 -10.72 -4.02 4.27
N PHE A 225 -10.55 -5.20 4.87
CA PHE A 225 -9.29 -5.93 4.82
C PHE A 225 -9.34 -7.26 4.04
N GLY A 226 -10.53 -7.81 3.81
CA GLY A 226 -10.72 -9.13 3.23
C GLY A 226 -11.32 -9.16 1.82
N THR A 227 -11.68 -8.02 1.22
CA THR A 227 -12.38 -8.00 -0.08
C THR A 227 -11.51 -7.57 -1.27
N LEU A 228 -10.52 -6.70 -1.05
CA LEU A 228 -9.73 -6.08 -2.12
C LEU A 228 -8.40 -6.80 -2.36
N GLU A 229 -8.39 -7.64 -3.37
CA GLU A 229 -7.17 -8.23 -3.93
C GLU A 229 -6.94 -7.71 -5.35
N LEU A 230 -5.68 -7.48 -5.71
CA LEU A 230 -5.33 -7.06 -7.07
C LEU A 230 -5.67 -8.17 -8.05
N GLN A 231 -6.13 -7.80 -9.24
CA GLN A 231 -6.19 -8.75 -10.34
C GLN A 231 -4.77 -9.22 -10.73
N PRO A 232 -4.61 -10.43 -11.30
CA PRO A 232 -3.30 -11.05 -11.50
C PRO A 232 -2.29 -10.19 -12.27
N GLU A 233 -2.71 -9.52 -13.34
CA GLU A 233 -1.80 -8.70 -14.15
C GLU A 233 -1.22 -7.49 -13.40
N VAL A 234 -2.03 -6.86 -12.54
CA VAL A 234 -1.60 -5.71 -11.73
C VAL A 234 -0.70 -6.20 -10.60
N HIS A 235 -1.04 -7.36 -10.01
CA HIS A 235 -0.23 -8.01 -8.99
C HIS A 235 1.17 -8.35 -9.50
N GLU A 236 1.28 -8.93 -10.69
CA GLU A 236 2.56 -9.28 -11.34
C GLU A 236 3.47 -8.05 -11.50
N VAL A 237 2.91 -6.89 -11.85
CA VAL A 237 3.68 -5.65 -11.94
C VAL A 237 4.21 -5.22 -10.58
N VAL A 238 3.37 -5.26 -9.55
CA VAL A 238 3.78 -4.93 -8.17
C VAL A 238 4.89 -5.87 -7.71
N ASP A 239 4.74 -7.18 -7.92
CA ASP A 239 5.73 -8.18 -7.54
C ASP A 239 7.05 -7.95 -8.27
N SER A 240 7.01 -7.73 -9.59
CA SER A 240 8.22 -7.47 -10.39
C SER A 240 8.99 -6.24 -9.90
N ILE A 241 8.28 -5.18 -9.47
CA ILE A 241 8.90 -3.98 -8.91
C ILE A 241 9.53 -4.30 -7.56
N ILE A 242 8.82 -5.01 -6.67
CA ILE A 242 9.32 -5.40 -5.35
C ILE A 242 10.57 -6.29 -5.49
N GLU A 243 10.53 -7.33 -6.32
CA GLU A 243 11.67 -8.22 -6.57
C GLU A 243 12.88 -7.46 -7.08
N ARG A 244 12.67 -6.49 -7.98
CA ARG A 244 13.74 -5.63 -8.48
C ARG A 244 14.31 -4.72 -7.39
N LEU A 245 13.46 -4.10 -6.55
CA LEU A 245 13.90 -3.30 -5.40
C LEU A 245 14.72 -4.14 -4.41
N ARG A 246 14.27 -5.35 -4.09
CA ARG A 246 15.00 -6.28 -3.22
C ARG A 246 16.35 -6.69 -3.84
N THR A 247 16.39 -6.95 -5.14
CA THR A 247 17.63 -7.25 -5.87
C THR A 247 18.62 -6.08 -5.83
N LEU A 248 18.13 -4.85 -5.93
CA LEU A 248 18.95 -3.64 -5.83
C LEU A 248 19.39 -3.35 -4.38
N GLY A 249 18.62 -3.82 -3.40
CA GLY A 249 18.89 -3.73 -1.97
C GLY A 249 19.79 -4.82 -1.39
N ARG A 250 20.50 -5.62 -2.21
CA ARG A 250 21.38 -6.72 -1.74
C ARG A 250 22.39 -6.30 -0.66
N LYS A 251 22.86 -5.05 -0.67
CA LYS A 251 23.77 -4.52 0.37
C LYS A 251 23.10 -4.31 1.73
N SER A 252 21.78 -4.28 1.78
CA SER A 252 20.95 -4.13 2.97
C SER A 252 20.10 -5.39 3.18
N ASP A 253 20.66 -6.59 2.96
CA ASP A 253 19.95 -7.88 3.06
C ASP A 253 18.67 -7.96 2.19
N GLY A 254 18.60 -7.20 1.10
CA GLY A 254 17.42 -7.11 0.23
C GLY A 254 16.29 -6.24 0.78
N GLN A 255 16.53 -5.46 1.83
CA GLN A 255 15.57 -4.55 2.43
C GLN A 255 15.49 -3.23 1.66
N PHE A 256 14.30 -2.63 1.62
CA PHE A 256 14.09 -1.31 1.04
C PHE A 256 13.08 -0.47 1.83
N ILE A 257 13.19 0.84 1.66
CA ILE A 257 12.26 1.82 2.22
C ILE A 257 11.31 2.29 1.11
N ALA A 258 10.01 2.30 1.40
CA ALA A 258 9.04 3.02 0.59
C ALA A 258 8.70 4.36 1.27
N VAL A 259 8.86 5.46 0.54
CA VAL A 259 8.54 6.81 1.01
C VAL A 259 7.34 7.33 0.24
N ASP A 260 6.24 7.62 0.95
CA ASP A 260 5.09 8.31 0.38
C ASP A 260 5.37 9.81 0.28
N LEU A 261 5.91 10.23 -0.85
CA LEU A 261 6.37 11.58 -1.14
C LEU A 261 5.54 12.14 -2.29
N ARG A 262 4.27 12.50 -2.06
CA ARG A 262 3.36 13.06 -3.08
C ARG A 262 3.69 14.53 -3.37
N VAL A 263 4.76 14.79 -4.13
CA VAL A 263 5.30 16.14 -4.44
C VAL A 263 4.23 17.11 -4.94
N GLU A 264 3.35 16.69 -5.85
CA GLU A 264 2.24 17.52 -6.34
C GLU A 264 1.32 18.05 -5.24
N MET A 265 1.16 17.30 -4.14
CA MET A 265 0.37 17.73 -2.98
C MET A 265 1.16 18.67 -2.06
N LEU A 266 2.48 18.49 -1.97
CA LEU A 266 3.38 19.36 -1.21
C LEU A 266 3.42 20.77 -1.83
N GLU A 267 3.47 20.84 -3.16
CA GLU A 267 3.49 22.09 -3.91
C GLU A 267 2.13 22.81 -3.87
N LYS A 268 1.02 22.09 -4.02
CA LYS A 268 -0.34 22.68 -4.05
C LYS A 268 -0.84 23.14 -2.68
N LYS A 269 -0.51 22.42 -1.60
CA LYS A 269 -1.01 22.76 -0.25
C LYS A 269 -0.11 23.72 0.52
N GLY A 270 1.14 23.90 0.07
CA GLY A 270 2.18 24.56 0.84
C GLY A 270 2.47 23.80 2.13
N CYS A 271 3.69 23.27 2.29
CA CYS A 271 4.11 22.73 3.59
C CYS A 271 4.39 23.84 4.60
N GLN A 272 3.37 24.64 4.92
CA GLN A 272 3.45 25.67 5.94
C GLN A 272 3.22 25.05 7.31
N GLY A 273 4.25 25.11 8.16
CA GLY A 273 4.11 24.80 9.57
C GLY A 273 3.24 25.86 10.25
N SER A 274 2.19 25.44 10.95
CA SER A 274 1.52 26.36 11.89
C SER A 274 2.50 26.64 13.03
N GLY A 275 2.89 27.91 13.18
CA GLY A 275 3.91 28.35 14.12
C GLY A 275 3.56 28.13 15.61
N ALA A 276 4.58 28.43 16.42
CA ALA A 276 4.66 28.50 17.88
C ALA A 276 4.68 27.20 18.70
N THR A 277 3.95 26.13 18.34
CA THR A 277 4.03 24.81 19.01
C THR A 277 3.70 23.61 18.09
N GLY A 278 3.59 23.82 16.78
CA GLY A 278 2.91 22.89 15.85
C GLY A 278 3.78 21.75 15.28
N THR A 279 3.29 20.51 15.41
CA THR A 279 3.76 19.33 14.68
C THR A 279 3.65 19.58 13.17
N LYS A 280 4.77 19.48 12.44
CA LYS A 280 4.77 19.62 10.96
C LYS A 280 3.92 18.52 10.32
N SER A 281 3.04 18.88 9.39
CA SER A 281 2.08 17.96 8.76
C SER A 281 2.57 17.34 7.44
N CYS A 282 3.64 17.89 6.85
CA CYS A 282 4.29 17.36 5.67
C CYS A 282 5.78 17.70 5.59
N PHE A 283 6.56 16.91 4.84
CA PHE A 283 8.02 16.99 4.77
C PHE A 283 8.51 17.01 3.31
N SER A 284 9.53 17.83 3.04
CA SER A 284 10.18 17.90 1.73
C SER A 284 11.08 16.69 1.46
N PRO A 285 11.49 16.44 0.21
CA PRO A 285 12.44 15.36 -0.11
C PRO A 285 13.74 15.47 0.68
N GLU A 286 14.27 16.69 0.82
CA GLU A 286 15.48 16.98 1.61
C GLU A 286 15.28 16.66 3.10
N GLU A 287 14.14 17.03 3.68
CA GLU A 287 13.87 16.74 5.09
C GLU A 287 13.72 15.24 5.37
N ILE A 288 13.08 14.50 4.44
CA ILE A 288 13.02 13.05 4.52
C ILE A 288 14.41 12.44 4.45
N ALA A 289 15.25 12.93 3.54
CA ALA A 289 16.62 12.45 3.39
C ALA A 289 17.43 12.66 4.68
N LEU A 290 17.38 13.87 5.24
CA LEU A 290 18.02 14.21 6.51
C LEU A 290 17.47 13.37 7.67
N PHE A 291 16.16 13.17 7.74
CA PHE A 291 15.52 12.32 8.73
C PHE A 291 16.07 10.89 8.69
N LEU A 292 16.05 10.25 7.51
CA LEU A 292 16.54 8.89 7.31
C LEU A 292 18.03 8.74 7.68
N ARG A 293 18.86 9.69 7.26
CA ARG A 293 20.30 9.68 7.61
C ARG A 293 20.53 9.80 9.11
N LYS A 294 19.80 10.70 9.79
CA LYS A 294 19.97 10.93 11.23
C LYS A 294 19.53 9.75 12.09
N ILE A 295 18.52 8.98 11.66
CA ILE A 295 18.05 7.79 12.40
C ILE A 295 18.82 6.51 12.08
N GLY A 296 19.87 6.61 11.25
CA GLY A 296 20.87 5.56 11.06
C GLY A 296 20.84 4.82 9.73
N PHE A 297 20.03 5.22 8.74
CA PHE A 297 20.08 4.61 7.40
C PHE A 297 21.31 5.04 6.62
N ASP A 298 21.99 4.07 6.01
CA ASP A 298 23.21 4.29 5.23
C ASP A 298 22.92 4.68 3.77
N LYS A 299 23.91 5.24 3.08
CA LYS A 299 23.77 5.72 1.68
C LYS A 299 23.44 4.62 0.66
N ASP A 300 23.75 3.35 0.96
CA ASP A 300 23.46 2.21 0.09
C ASP A 300 22.03 1.68 0.31
N THR A 301 21.25 2.27 1.22
CA THR A 301 19.82 1.97 1.41
C THR A 301 19.05 2.17 0.11
N THR A 302 18.28 1.16 -0.30
CA THR A 302 17.40 1.26 -1.46
C THR A 302 16.08 1.93 -1.08
N ILE A 303 15.71 2.96 -1.83
CA ILE A 303 14.52 3.77 -1.58
C ILE A 303 13.61 3.76 -2.81
N TYR A 304 12.34 3.46 -2.59
CA TYR A 304 11.26 3.66 -3.53
C TYR A 304 10.47 4.91 -3.15
N LEU A 305 10.24 5.80 -4.12
CA LEU A 305 9.41 7.00 -3.95
C LEU A 305 8.06 6.81 -4.65
N THR A 306 6.97 7.26 -4.02
CA THR A 306 5.62 7.32 -4.64
C THR A 306 5.50 8.43 -5.70
N GLN A 307 6.48 8.50 -6.60
CA GLN A 307 6.58 9.44 -7.71
C GLN A 307 6.57 8.71 -9.05
N SER A 308 5.86 9.26 -10.03
CA SER A 308 5.75 8.72 -11.38
C SER A 308 7.09 8.74 -12.09
N ARG A 309 7.67 9.93 -12.21
CA ARG A 309 8.91 10.21 -12.93
C ARG A 309 9.89 10.95 -12.03
N TRP A 310 11.15 10.99 -12.44
CA TRP A 310 12.16 11.79 -11.74
C TRP A 310 11.90 13.28 -11.94
N ASP A 311 12.13 14.07 -10.90
CA ASP A 311 12.11 15.52 -10.90
C ASP A 311 13.29 16.06 -10.09
N SER A 312 13.79 17.25 -10.44
CA SER A 312 14.94 17.89 -9.78
C SER A 312 14.74 18.15 -8.28
N SER A 313 13.49 18.30 -7.82
CA SER A 313 13.18 18.39 -6.38
C SER A 313 13.59 17.15 -5.58
N LEU A 314 13.81 16.01 -6.26
CA LEU A 314 14.24 14.75 -5.65
C LEU A 314 15.76 14.61 -5.56
N ASP A 315 16.53 15.50 -6.20
CA ASP A 315 17.99 15.38 -6.31
C ASP A 315 18.66 15.38 -4.95
N ALA A 316 18.21 16.24 -4.02
CA ALA A 316 18.72 16.25 -2.64
C ALA A 316 18.56 14.87 -1.96
N LEU A 317 17.44 14.19 -2.17
CA LEU A 317 17.23 12.84 -1.59
C LEU A 317 18.17 11.82 -2.25
N LYS A 318 18.38 11.92 -3.56
CA LYS A 318 19.31 11.05 -4.30
C LYS A 318 20.77 11.25 -3.91
N ASP A 319 21.18 12.47 -3.59
CA ASP A 319 22.54 12.76 -3.13
C ASP A 319 22.85 12.05 -1.80
N PHE A 320 21.88 11.99 -0.89
CA PHE A 320 22.00 11.22 0.34
C PHE A 320 21.87 9.71 0.13
N PHE A 321 20.99 9.29 -0.78
CA PHE A 321 20.67 7.89 -1.07
C PHE A 321 20.67 7.63 -2.58
N PRO A 322 21.83 7.35 -3.19
CA PRO A 322 21.93 7.19 -4.65
C PRO A 322 21.07 6.07 -5.25
N ARG A 323 20.65 5.08 -4.42
CA ARG A 323 19.75 3.98 -4.80
C ARG A 323 18.28 4.35 -4.59
N THR A 324 17.90 5.52 -5.08
CA THR A 324 16.52 6.02 -5.04
C THR A 324 15.86 5.85 -6.40
N TYR A 325 14.65 5.28 -6.40
CA TYR A 325 13.91 4.94 -7.61
C TYR A 325 12.48 5.46 -7.56
N THR A 326 12.02 5.96 -8.71
CA THR A 326 10.62 6.27 -9.02
C THR A 326 9.99 5.12 -9.79
N LYS A 327 8.68 5.15 -10.03
CA LYS A 327 7.97 4.15 -10.83
C LYS A 327 8.59 3.99 -12.23
N GLU A 328 8.87 5.10 -12.91
CA GLU A 328 9.53 5.07 -14.22
C GLU A 328 10.92 4.43 -14.17
N GLY A 329 11.68 4.66 -13.11
CA GLY A 329 13.02 4.08 -12.96
C GLY A 329 13.02 2.58 -12.70
N ILE A 330 11.99 2.05 -12.02
CA ILE A 330 11.99 0.67 -11.53
C ILE A 330 11.09 -0.28 -12.34
N MET A 331 10.02 0.21 -12.96
CA MET A 331 9.08 -0.62 -13.70
C MET A 331 9.71 -1.22 -14.97
N PRO A 332 9.45 -2.51 -15.29
CA PRO A 332 9.85 -3.10 -16.57
C PRO A 332 9.30 -2.31 -17.77
N VAL A 333 10.10 -2.15 -18.82
CA VAL A 333 9.81 -1.24 -19.94
C VAL A 333 8.49 -1.60 -20.63
N GLU A 334 8.28 -2.89 -20.84
CA GLU A 334 7.09 -3.50 -21.43
C GLU A 334 5.80 -3.27 -20.64
N LYS A 335 5.88 -2.96 -19.33
CA LYS A 335 4.72 -2.65 -18.50
C LYS A 335 4.43 -1.14 -18.45
N LYS A 336 5.41 -0.27 -18.76
CA LYS A 336 5.28 1.20 -18.59
C LYS A 336 4.15 1.82 -19.40
N GLU A 337 3.94 1.38 -20.63
CA GLU A 337 2.91 1.94 -21.51
C GLU A 337 1.52 1.82 -20.88
N LYS A 338 1.19 0.64 -20.34
CA LYS A 338 -0.11 0.38 -19.73
C LYS A 338 -0.28 1.09 -18.38
N TYR A 339 0.76 1.12 -17.54
CA TYR A 339 0.61 1.50 -16.13
C TYR A 339 1.12 2.91 -15.79
N LEU A 340 2.02 3.50 -16.58
CA LEU A 340 2.57 4.86 -16.34
C LEU A 340 2.15 5.88 -17.38
N ASN A 341 1.83 5.45 -18.61
CA ASN A 341 1.38 6.34 -19.68
C ASN A 341 -0.14 6.28 -19.88
N SER A 342 -0.87 5.73 -18.92
CA SER A 342 -2.33 5.70 -18.94
C SER A 342 -2.88 7.13 -18.78
N GLU A 343 -4.03 7.43 -19.37
CA GLU A 343 -4.66 8.76 -19.26
C GLU A 343 -5.00 9.17 -17.80
N THR A 344 -4.92 8.24 -16.86
CA THR A 344 -5.06 8.49 -15.42
C THR A 344 -3.91 7.92 -14.60
N SER A 345 -3.78 8.42 -13.38
CA SER A 345 -2.82 7.92 -12.39
C SER A 345 -3.38 6.83 -11.46
N GLU A 346 -4.53 6.20 -11.77
CA GLU A 346 -5.15 5.21 -10.87
C GLU A 346 -4.23 4.00 -10.63
N PHE A 347 -3.72 3.40 -11.72
CA PHE A 347 -2.79 2.27 -11.61
C PHE A 347 -1.53 2.63 -10.84
N GLU A 348 -1.00 3.84 -11.06
CA GLU A 348 0.19 4.32 -10.37
C GLU A 348 -0.03 4.39 -8.86
N LYS A 349 -1.18 4.91 -8.42
CA LYS A 349 -1.55 4.99 -7.00
C LYS A 349 -1.79 3.61 -6.40
N VAL A 350 -2.41 2.71 -7.14
CA VAL A 350 -2.60 1.30 -6.73
C VAL A 350 -1.24 0.63 -6.53
N ILE A 351 -0.32 0.78 -7.49
CA ILE A 351 1.04 0.23 -7.39
C ILE A 351 1.77 0.81 -6.16
N ASP A 352 1.73 2.14 -5.96
CA ASP A 352 2.30 2.80 -4.79
C ASP A 352 1.75 2.24 -3.47
N PHE A 353 0.42 2.07 -3.38
CA PHE A 353 -0.24 1.57 -2.18
C PHE A 353 0.23 0.17 -1.81
N TYR A 354 0.33 -0.73 -2.78
CA TYR A 354 0.75 -2.11 -2.53
C TYR A 354 2.27 -2.21 -2.28
N ILE A 355 3.12 -1.44 -2.96
CA ILE A 355 4.56 -1.38 -2.66
C ILE A 355 4.79 -0.85 -1.24
N CYS A 356 4.17 0.26 -0.86
CA CYS A 356 4.26 0.82 0.49
C CYS A 356 3.74 -0.15 1.57
N SER A 357 2.74 -0.97 1.23
CA SER A 357 2.22 -1.98 2.15
C SER A 357 3.16 -3.19 2.33
N GLN A 358 4.03 -3.46 1.36
CA GLN A 358 4.91 -4.64 1.34
C GLN A 358 6.38 -4.32 1.66
N SER A 359 6.78 -3.05 1.65
CA SER A 359 8.15 -2.62 1.96
C SER A 359 8.57 -2.99 3.38
N ASP A 360 9.88 -3.07 3.62
CA ASP A 360 10.41 -3.38 4.94
C ASP A 360 10.20 -2.19 5.89
N VAL A 361 10.44 -0.98 5.39
CA VAL A 361 10.12 0.29 6.09
C VAL A 361 9.17 1.13 5.25
N PHE A 362 8.18 1.73 5.90
CA PHE A 362 7.30 2.73 5.28
C PHE A 362 7.45 4.09 5.96
N VAL A 363 7.59 5.15 5.15
CA VAL A 363 7.76 6.52 5.61
C VAL A 363 6.73 7.44 4.94
N PRO A 364 5.70 7.91 5.66
CA PRO A 364 4.75 8.86 5.11
C PRO A 364 5.29 10.29 5.21
N ALA A 365 5.54 10.95 4.07
CA ALA A 365 5.93 12.36 4.08
C ALA A 365 4.74 13.29 4.38
N ILE A 366 3.50 12.79 4.30
CA ILE A 366 2.26 13.53 4.60
C ILE A 366 1.34 12.65 5.43
N SER A 367 0.73 13.24 6.47
CA SER A 367 -0.37 12.57 7.19
C SER A 367 -1.65 12.57 6.35
N GLY A 368 -2.37 11.45 6.30
CA GLY A 368 -3.64 11.39 5.57
C GLY A 368 -4.18 9.98 5.40
N LEU A 369 -5.22 9.86 4.57
CA LEU A 369 -5.93 8.61 4.36
C LEU A 369 -5.06 7.50 3.76
N PHE A 370 -4.15 7.84 2.84
CA PHE A 370 -3.18 6.89 2.27
C PHE A 370 -2.29 6.28 3.37
N TYR A 371 -1.66 7.12 4.20
CA TYR A 371 -0.87 6.66 5.35
C TYR A 371 -1.71 5.75 6.26
N ALA A 372 -2.91 6.17 6.64
CA ALA A 372 -3.77 5.39 7.52
C ALA A 372 -4.09 4.00 6.94
N ASN A 373 -4.49 3.91 5.67
CA ASN A 373 -4.84 2.62 5.04
C ASN A 373 -3.61 1.73 4.81
N VAL A 374 -2.46 2.29 4.40
CA VAL A 374 -1.20 1.54 4.31
C VAL A 374 -0.81 1.01 5.69
N ALA A 375 -0.96 1.81 6.74
CA ALA A 375 -0.69 1.37 8.11
C ALA A 375 -1.57 0.18 8.51
N GLY A 376 -2.87 0.22 8.19
CA GLY A 376 -3.78 -0.91 8.43
C GLY A 376 -3.31 -2.21 7.77
N LYS A 377 -2.95 -2.16 6.48
CA LYS A 377 -2.48 -3.34 5.74
C LYS A 377 -1.12 -3.86 6.23
N ARG A 378 -0.24 -2.96 6.64
CA ARG A 378 1.05 -3.29 7.25
C ARG A 378 0.89 -3.94 8.63
N ILE A 379 -0.05 -3.46 9.46
CA ILE A 379 -0.38 -4.05 10.76
C ILE A 379 -0.86 -5.49 10.58
N ALA A 380 -1.80 -5.73 9.65
CA ALA A 380 -2.31 -7.07 9.33
C ALA A 380 -1.18 -8.07 9.01
N SER A 381 -0.19 -7.62 8.22
CA SER A 381 0.92 -8.46 7.76
C SER A 381 2.16 -8.44 8.67
N GLY A 382 2.07 -7.84 9.86
CA GLY A 382 3.18 -7.76 10.82
C GLY A 382 4.30 -6.75 10.47
N ARG A 383 4.17 -6.01 9.35
CA ARG A 383 5.16 -5.02 8.85
C ARG A 383 5.06 -3.68 9.58
N THR A 384 5.21 -3.73 10.89
CA THR A 384 4.92 -2.60 11.79
C THR A 384 6.00 -1.51 11.83
N GLN A 385 7.08 -1.65 11.06
CA GLN A 385 8.09 -0.61 10.91
C GLN A 385 7.58 0.51 9.99
N ILE A 386 6.85 1.44 10.59
CA ILE A 386 6.34 2.66 9.95
C ILE A 386 6.97 3.84 10.69
N LEU A 387 7.81 4.61 10.01
CA LEU A 387 8.58 5.70 10.61
C LEU A 387 7.99 7.04 10.17
N VAL A 388 7.43 7.78 11.13
CA VAL A 388 6.83 9.09 10.87
C VAL A 388 7.91 10.16 11.02
N PRO A 389 8.21 10.93 9.96
CA PRO A 389 9.24 11.97 10.03
C PRO A 389 8.93 13.02 11.09
N ALA A 390 9.99 13.49 11.75
CA ALA A 390 9.97 14.58 12.71
C ALA A 390 11.38 15.15 12.87
N ASN A 391 11.52 16.24 13.62
CA ASN A 391 12.83 16.75 14.00
C ASN A 391 13.57 15.73 14.86
N VAL A 392 14.76 15.32 14.40
CA VAL A 392 15.59 14.30 15.09
C VAL A 392 16.59 14.99 16.03
N PRO A 393 16.45 14.86 17.36
CA PRO A 393 17.46 15.31 18.31
C PRO A 393 18.70 14.40 18.25
N GLY A 394 19.84 14.89 18.74
CA GLY A 394 21.17 14.29 18.51
C GLY A 394 21.40 12.85 19.01
N SER A 395 20.46 12.26 19.78
CA SER A 395 20.56 10.89 20.30
C SER A 395 19.34 10.01 19.98
N ALA A 396 18.44 10.42 19.08
CA ALA A 396 17.25 9.64 18.78
C ALA A 396 17.54 8.45 17.86
N SER A 397 16.85 7.34 18.14
CA SER A 397 16.90 6.10 17.38
C SER A 397 15.70 5.98 16.42
N ALA A 398 15.77 5.09 15.43
CA ALA A 398 14.62 4.81 14.57
C ALA A 398 13.36 4.37 15.35
N ALA A 399 13.52 3.75 16.53
CA ALA A 399 12.40 3.31 17.36
C ALA A 399 11.56 4.47 17.92
N ASP A 400 12.16 5.66 18.09
CA ASP A 400 11.50 6.85 18.63
C ASP A 400 10.49 7.46 17.64
N PHE A 401 10.58 7.08 16.36
CA PHE A 401 9.75 7.60 15.28
C PHE A 401 8.71 6.61 14.79
N ILE A 402 8.51 5.50 15.51
CA ILE A 402 7.47 4.54 15.18
C ILE A 402 6.10 5.20 15.25
N SER A 403 5.34 5.03 14.17
CA SER A 403 3.98 5.50 14.01
C SER A 403 3.14 5.36 15.29
N PRO A 404 2.43 6.41 15.72
CA PRO A 404 1.47 6.32 16.83
C PRO A 404 0.38 5.26 16.62
N TYR A 405 0.08 4.90 15.38
CA TYR A 405 -0.84 3.79 15.06
C TYR A 405 -0.32 2.47 15.61
N VAL A 406 0.98 2.24 15.46
CA VAL A 406 1.67 1.02 15.90
C VAL A 406 2.05 1.08 17.37
N SER A 407 2.76 2.13 17.80
CA SER A 407 3.32 2.23 19.15
C SER A 407 2.24 2.29 20.24
N LYS A 408 1.08 2.91 19.94
CA LYS A 408 -0.07 2.99 20.85
C LYS A 408 -1.14 1.93 20.55
N LYS A 409 -0.92 1.05 19.57
CA LYS A 409 -1.91 0.08 19.06
C LYS A 409 -3.32 0.66 18.94
N ASN A 410 -3.45 1.81 18.29
CA ASN A 410 -4.71 2.56 18.27
C ASN A 410 -5.36 2.65 16.89
N HIS A 411 -4.78 2.00 15.87
CA HIS A 411 -5.38 1.88 14.54
C HIS A 411 -6.52 0.85 14.54
N LEU A 412 -7.57 1.09 13.76
CA LEU A 412 -8.73 0.20 13.61
C LEU A 412 -8.34 -1.25 13.24
N ALA A 413 -7.25 -1.44 12.49
CA ALA A 413 -6.74 -2.78 12.19
C ALA A 413 -6.51 -3.64 13.44
N TYR A 414 -6.14 -3.07 14.59
CA TYR A 414 -5.96 -3.84 15.82
C TYR A 414 -7.26 -4.38 16.43
N SER A 415 -8.44 -3.87 16.04
CA SER A 415 -9.71 -4.50 16.39
C SER A 415 -10.18 -5.51 15.33
N CYS A 416 -9.56 -5.51 14.15
CA CYS A 416 -9.88 -6.47 13.08
C CYS A 416 -8.99 -7.71 13.09
N PHE A 417 -7.81 -7.64 13.73
CA PHE A 417 -6.78 -8.67 13.65
C PHE A 417 -6.22 -9.09 15.02
N CYS A 418 -5.98 -10.40 15.19
CA CYS A 418 -5.49 -11.14 16.36
C CYS A 418 -4.50 -12.21 15.86
#